data_AF-A0A0F9Z1Y4-F1
#
_entry.id   AF-A0A0F9Z1Y4-F1
#
_cell.length_a   1.000
_cell.length_b   1.000
_cell.length_c   1.000
_cell.angle_alpha   90.00
_cell.angle_beta   90.00
_cell.angle_gamma   90.00
#
_symmetry.space_group_name_H-M   'P 1'
#
loop_
_entity.id
_entity.type
_entity.pdbx_description
1 polymer ?
#
loop_
_entity_poly.entity_id
_entity_poly.type
_entity_poly.pdbx_seq_one_letter_code
_entity_poly.pdbx_strand_id
1 'polypeptide(L)' 'MSAVKVYCEKLIIIFSIIANYLYDLAQKYNYFYQKNKILDSEKTTKQFRLILTQAVGKVIKEGLYLLGIKTVEKM' A
#
# COMPACT_ATOMS: atom_id res chain seq x y z
N MET A 1 -30.25 9.17 20.05
CA MET A 1 -29.01 8.40 20.32
C MET A 1 -28.59 7.48 19.15
N SER A 2 -29.21 7.59 17.97
CA SER A 2 -29.07 6.62 16.87
C SER A 2 -28.12 7.04 15.73
N ALA A 3 -27.86 8.34 15.54
CA ALA A 3 -27.00 8.81 14.44
C ALA A 3 -25.50 8.59 14.71
N VAL A 4 -25.03 8.83 15.94
CA VAL A 4 -23.61 8.74 16.31
C VAL A 4 -23.04 7.32 16.14
N LYS A 5 -23.86 6.29 16.39
CA LYS A 5 -23.45 4.89 16.27
C LYS A 5 -23.22 4.48 14.81
N VAL A 6 -24.09 4.94 13.90
CA VAL A 6 -23.98 4.68 12.45
C VAL A 6 -22.75 5.33 11.84
N TYR A 7 -22.39 6.54 12.30
CA TYR A 7 -21.15 7.21 11.85
C TYR A 7 -19.90 6.48 12.35
N CYS A 8 -19.89 6.01 13.60
CA CYS A 8 -18.77 5.27 14.15
C CYS A 8 -18.57 3.93 13.43
N GLU A 9 -19.64 3.19 13.13
CA GLU A 9 -19.57 1.94 12.35
C GLU A 9 -19.08 2.18 10.92
N LYS A 10 -19.56 3.23 10.23
CA LYS A 10 -19.07 3.60 8.90
C LYS A 10 -17.58 3.96 8.90
N LEU A 11 -17.12 4.67 9.94
CA LEU A 11 -15.72 5.06 10.08
C LEU A 11 -14.81 3.83 10.29
N ILE A 12 -15.25 2.87 11.11
CA ILE A 12 -14.54 1.61 11.37
C ILE A 12 -14.43 0.75 10.10
N ILE A 13 -15.51 0.65 9.32
CA ILE A 13 -15.52 -0.14 8.08
C ILE A 13 -14.52 0.42 7.07
N ILE A 14 -14.44 1.74 6.90
CA ILE A 14 -13.51 2.38 5.96
C ILE A 14 -12.06 2.14 6.36
N PHE A 15 -11.75 2.23 7.66
CA PHE A 15 -10.42 1.92 8.19
C PHE A 15 -10.01 0.47 7.86
N SER A 16 -10.87 -0.51 8.16
CA SER A 16 -10.58 -1.92 7.90
C SER A 16 -10.42 -2.23 6.42
N ILE A 17 -11.22 -1.61 5.54
CA ILE A 17 -11.10 -1.81 4.09
C ILE A 17 -9.75 -1.30 3.58
N ILE A 18 -9.36 -0.09 3.96
CA ILE A 18 -8.09 0.51 3.53
C ILE A 18 -6.91 -0.30 4.08
N ALA A 19 -6.93 -0.66 5.36
CA ALA A 19 -5.87 -1.46 5.97
C ALA A 19 -5.70 -2.84 5.30
N ASN A 20 -6.81 -3.54 5.04
CA ASN A 20 -6.78 -4.82 4.33
C ASN A 20 -6.26 -4.67 2.90
N TYR A 21 -6.69 -3.63 2.17
CA TYR A 21 -6.19 -3.36 0.82
C TYR A 21 -4.68 -3.13 0.80
N LEU A 22 -4.17 -2.31 1.74
CA LEU A 22 -2.73 -2.04 1.85
C LEU A 22 -1.92 -3.29 2.19
N TYR A 23 -2.46 -4.15 3.06
CA TYR A 23 -1.85 -5.43 3.40
C TYR A 23 -1.77 -6.35 2.18
N ASP A 24 -2.86 -6.51 1.44
CA ASP A 24 -2.93 -7.31 0.21
C ASP A 24 -1.97 -6.78 -0.87
N LEU A 25 -1.92 -5.46 -1.04
CA LEU A 25 -1.01 -4.79 -1.97
C LEU A 25 0.46 -5.04 -1.62
N ALA A 26 0.81 -4.92 -0.33
CA ALA A 26 2.16 -5.18 0.16
C ALA A 26 2.56 -6.65 -0.04
N GLN A 27 1.66 -7.60 0.21
CA GLN A 27 1.92 -9.02 -0.03
C GLN A 27 2.17 -9.32 -1.51
N LYS A 28 1.32 -8.79 -2.41
CA LYS A 28 1.48 -8.97 -3.87
C LYS A 28 2.77 -8.35 -4.38
N TYR A 29 3.12 -7.16 -3.89
CA TYR A 29 4.38 -6.52 -4.25
C TYR A 29 5.60 -7.28 -3.72
N ASN A 30 5.56 -7.80 -2.49
CA ASN A 30 6.65 -8.61 -1.95
C ASN A 30 6.87 -9.88 -2.79
N TYR A 31 5.79 -10.56 -3.18
CA TYR A 31 5.88 -11.71 -4.09
C TYR A 31 6.47 -11.34 -5.45
N PHE A 32 6.05 -10.20 -6.02
CA PHE A 32 6.60 -9.67 -7.26
C PHE A 32 8.11 -9.40 -7.14
N TYR A 33 8.53 -8.75 -6.05
CA TYR A 33 9.94 -8.40 -5.78
C TYR A 33 10.82 -9.65 -5.64
N GLN A 34 10.33 -10.69 -4.95
CA GLN A 34 11.04 -11.96 -4.81
C GLN A 34 11.21 -12.70 -6.15
N LYS A 35 10.15 -12.73 -6.98
CA LYS A 35 10.20 -13.41 -8.29
C LYS A 35 10.97 -12.63 -9.35
N ASN A 36 11.00 -11.31 -9.27
CA ASN A 36 11.55 -10.44 -10.31
C ASN A 36 12.68 -9.58 -9.75
N LYS A 37 13.92 -10.09 -9.79
CA LYS A 37 15.10 -9.31 -9.41
C LYS A 37 15.18 -8.02 -10.23
N ILE A 38 15.01 -6.87 -9.58
CA ILE A 38 15.00 -5.56 -10.24
C ILE A 38 16.40 -5.20 -10.77
N LEU A 39 17.44 -5.63 -10.07
CA LEU A 39 18.82 -5.26 -10.38
C LEU A 39 19.42 -6.02 -11.58
N ASP A 40 18.98 -7.27 -11.81
CA ASP A 40 19.49 -8.20 -12.83
C ASP A 40 18.74 -8.17 -14.18
N SER A 41 17.75 -7.30 -14.35
CA SER A 41 16.97 -7.22 -15.60
C SER A 41 17.54 -6.26 -16.64
N GLU A 42 17.24 -6.50 -17.92
CA GLU A 42 17.53 -5.57 -19.03
C GLU A 42 17.06 -4.14 -18.73
N LYS A 43 17.73 -3.15 -19.33
CA LYS A 43 17.51 -1.71 -19.04
C LYS A 43 16.04 -1.27 -19.06
N THR A 44 15.27 -1.72 -20.06
CA THR A 44 13.84 -1.39 -20.22
C THR A 44 12.99 -2.02 -19.11
N THR A 45 13.18 -3.31 -18.87
CA THR A 45 12.50 -4.06 -17.81
C THR A 45 12.85 -3.54 -16.42
N LYS A 46 14.11 -3.13 -16.20
CA LYS A 46 14.59 -2.52 -14.96
C LYS A 46 13.90 -1.18 -14.70
N GLN A 47 13.81 -0.30 -15.70
CA GLN A 47 13.09 0.98 -15.56
C GLN A 47 11.62 0.76 -15.22
N PHE A 48 10.95 -0.15 -15.92
CA PHE A 48 9.55 -0.49 -15.62
C PHE A 48 9.37 -0.96 -14.17
N ARG A 49 10.23 -1.88 -13.70
CA ARG A 49 10.21 -2.39 -12.33
C ARG A 49 10.46 -1.30 -11.28
N LEU A 50 11.36 -0.35 -11.55
CA LEU A 50 11.61 0.79 -10.66
C LEU A 50 10.42 1.73 -10.58
N ILE A 51 9.79 2.06 -11.72
CA ILE A 51 8.58 2.90 -11.75
C ILE A 51 7.45 2.21 -10.99
N LEU A 52 7.25 0.91 -11.20
CA LEU A 52 6.25 0.12 -10.48
C LEU A 52 6.51 0.15 -8.96
N THR A 53 7.76 -0.02 -8.55
CA THR A 53 8.17 0.06 -7.13
C THR A 53 7.82 1.41 -6.53
N GLN A 54 8.14 2.50 -7.23
CA GLN A 54 7.82 3.86 -6.79
C GLN A 54 6.30 4.09 -6.69
N ALA A 55 5.54 3.60 -7.67
CA ALA A 55 4.09 3.73 -7.68
C ALA A 55 3.45 2.99 -6.50
N VAL A 56 3.85 1.74 -6.25
CA VAL A 56 3.36 0.94 -5.13
C VAL A 56 3.73 1.61 -3.79
N GLY A 57 4.98 2.07 -3.66
CA GLY A 57 5.42 2.78 -2.46
C GLY A 57 4.61 4.05 -2.18
N LYS A 58 4.26 4.81 -3.23
CA LYS A 58 3.40 6.00 -3.12
C LYS A 58 2.00 5.63 -2.61
N VAL A 59 1.37 4.61 -3.19
CA VAL A 59 0.02 4.16 -2.79
C VAL A 59 0.02 3.69 -1.33
N ILE A 60 1.04 2.94 -0.90
CA ILE A 60 1.16 2.49 0.48
C ILE A 60 1.33 3.67 1.44
N LYS A 61 2.19 4.63 1.09
CA LYS A 61 2.41 5.84 1.90
C LYS A 61 1.13 6.67 2.06
N GLU A 62 0.42 6.91 0.96
CA GLU A 62 -0.83 7.66 0.97
C GLU A 62 -1.92 6.92 1.75
N GLY A 63 -2.05 5.60 1.58
CA GLY A 63 -3.01 4.80 2.32
C GLY A 63 -2.73 4.78 3.83
N LEU A 64 -1.47 4.66 4.25
CA LEU A 64 -1.08 4.74 5.66
C LEU A 64 -1.34 6.14 6.24
N TYR A 65 -1.12 7.19 5.44
CA TYR A 65 -1.48 8.57 5.81
C TYR A 65 -2.99 8.74 6.03
N LEU A 66 -3.83 8.14 5.17
CA LEU A 66 -5.30 8.13 5.35
C LEU A 66 -5.73 7.40 6.63
N LEU A 67 -4.96 6.39 7.06
CA LEU A 67 -5.18 5.68 8.33
C LEU A 67 -4.63 6.43 9.55
N GLY A 68 -3.98 7.58 9.35
CA GLY A 68 -3.34 8.36 10.43
C GLY A 68 -2.03 7.76 10.95
N ILE A 69 -1.46 6.78 10.23
CA ILE A 69 -0.23 6.09 10.61
C ILE A 69 0.98 6.83 10.02
N LYS A 70 1.90 7.25 10.88
CA LYS A 70 3.17 7.85 10.42
C LYS A 70 4.06 6.76 9.83
N THR A 71 4.37 6.90 8.54
CA THR A 71 5.28 5.99 7.83
C THR A 71 6.73 6.43 7.98
N VAL A 72 7.66 5.49 8.18
CA VAL A 72 9.10 5.75 8.06
C VAL A 72 9.51 5.77 6.59
N GLU A 73 10.40 6.69 6.21
CA GLU A 73 10.82 6.87 4.81
C GLU A 73 11.75 5.75 4.29
N LYS A 74 12.28 4.93 5.18
CA LYS A 74 13.05 3.72 4.87
C LYS A 74 12.64 2.61 5.83
N MET A 75 12.25 1.46 5.27
CA MET A 75 12.28 0.16 5.94
C MET A 75 13.47 -0.63 5.41
#